data_AF-A0A855Y3P7-F1
#
_entry.id   AF-A0A855Y3P7-F1
#
_cell.length_a   1.000
_cell.length_b   1.000
_cell.length_c   1.000
_cell.angle_alpha   90.00
_cell.angle_beta   90.00
_cell.angle_gamma   90.00
#
_symmetry.space_group_name_H-M   'P 1'
#
loop_
_entity.id
_entity.type
_entity.pdbx_description
1 polymer ?
#
loop_
_entity_poly.entity_id
_entity_poly.type
_entity_poly.pdbx_seq_one_letter_code
_entity_poly.pdbx_strand_id
1 'polypeptide(L)' 'MIEWRKYDPTDRSIPSHVDHIVTNGRNTLIAQHASIPGKGKYGWRINNALIPWVTHWSPINKPGEEEA' A
#
# COMPACT_ATOMS: atom_id res chain seq x y z
N MET A 1 11.18 -11.49 8.62
CA MET A 1 11.04 -11.60 7.16
C MET A 1 9.77 -10.85 6.79
N ILE A 2 9.77 -10.02 5.74
CA ILE A 2 8.59 -9.21 5.36
C ILE A 2 7.56 -10.12 4.68
N GLU A 3 6.32 -10.12 5.17
CA GLU A 3 5.21 -10.86 4.57
C GLU A 3 4.60 -10.05 3.42
N TRP A 4 4.94 -10.41 2.18
CA TRP A 4 4.40 -9.74 1.00
C TRP A 4 3.02 -10.28 0.64
N ARG A 5 2.06 -9.36 0.50
CA ARG A 5 0.69 -9.63 0.06
C ARG A 5 0.50 -9.15 -1.37
N LYS A 6 -0.16 -9.95 -2.21
CA LYS A 6 -0.49 -9.55 -3.58
C LYS A 6 -1.49 -8.40 -3.57
N TYR A 7 -1.25 -7.40 -4.41
CA TYR A 7 -2.12 -6.24 -4.51
C TYR A 7 -3.33 -6.51 -5.41
N ASP A 8 -4.51 -6.15 -4.92
CA ASP A 8 -5.76 -6.11 -5.68
C ASP A 8 -6.37 -4.69 -5.58
N PRO A 9 -6.55 -3.97 -6.71
CA PRO A 9 -7.15 -2.62 -6.72
C PRO A 9 -8.62 -2.54 -6.27
N THR A 10 -9.29 -3.68 -6.08
CA THR A 10 -10.68 -3.76 -5.61
C THR A 10 -10.78 -4.13 -4.14
N ASP A 11 -9.66 -4.52 -3.52
CA ASP A 11 -9.61 -4.92 -2.12
C ASP A 11 -9.77 -3.71 -1.20
N ARG A 12 -10.84 -3.75 -0.41
CA ARG A 12 -11.19 -2.71 0.58
C ARG A 12 -10.61 -2.99 1.96
N SER A 13 -10.04 -4.16 2.18
CA SER A 13 -9.47 -4.57 3.47
C SER A 13 -8.09 -3.95 3.72
N ILE A 14 -7.42 -3.45 2.68
CA ILE A 14 -6.13 -2.78 2.79
C ILE A 14 -6.33 -1.43 3.52
N PRO A 15 -5.69 -1.20 4.68
CA PRO A 15 -5.79 0.06 5.40
C PRO A 15 -5.46 1.24 4.50
N SER A 16 -6.35 2.24 4.46
CA SER A 16 -6.14 3.44 3.64
C SER A 16 -5.53 4.58 4.46
N HIS A 17 -4.83 5.49 3.79
CA HIS A 17 -4.19 6.67 4.42
C HIS A 17 -3.13 6.36 5.48
N VAL A 18 -2.57 5.14 5.46
CA VAL A 18 -1.44 4.74 6.30
C VAL A 18 -0.30 4.21 5.43
N ASP A 19 0.91 4.28 5.96
CA ASP A 19 2.12 3.93 5.23
C ASP A 19 2.29 2.42 5.11
N HIS A 20 2.55 1.95 3.89
CA HIS A 20 2.85 0.56 3.59
C HIS A 20 4.13 0.48 2.78
N ILE A 21 4.83 -0.66 2.87
CA ILE A 21 5.88 -0.98 1.93
C ILE A 21 5.21 -1.57 0.69
N VAL A 22 5.54 -1.07 -0.49
CA VAL A 22 5.00 -1.57 -1.76
C VAL A 22 6.12 -1.91 -2.73
N THR A 23 5.86 -2.85 -3.64
CA THR A 23 6.84 -3.31 -4.62
C THR A 23 6.24 -3.83 -5.92
N ASN A 24 7.04 -3.80 -6.99
CA ASN A 24 6.82 -4.57 -8.23
C ASN A 24 7.82 -5.71 -8.43
N GLY A 25 8.60 -6.06 -7.41
CA GLY A 25 9.69 -7.03 -7.49
C GLY A 25 11.01 -6.46 -8.03
N ARG A 26 11.03 -5.20 -8.48
CA ARG A 26 12.26 -4.49 -8.88
C ARG A 26 12.54 -3.26 -8.02
N ASN A 27 11.48 -2.51 -7.69
CA ASN A 27 11.55 -1.31 -6.86
C ASN A 27 10.73 -1.51 -5.60
N THR A 28 11.22 -0.98 -4.48
CA THR A 28 10.52 -1.02 -3.19
C THR A 28 10.50 0.39 -2.61
N LEU A 29 9.34 0.81 -2.11
CA LEU A 29 9.15 2.15 -1.55
C LEU A 29 8.02 2.18 -0.53
N ILE A 30 7.87 3.31 0.15
CA ILE A 30 6.76 3.58 1.07
C ILE A 30 5.67 4.36 0.33
N ALA A 31 4.43 3.88 0.39
CA ALA A 31 3.26 4.52 -0.21
C ALA A 31 2.01 4.33 0.65
N GLN A 32 1.00 5.15 0.38
CA GLN A 32 -0.30 5.08 1.05
C GLN A 32 -1.36 4.55 0.09
N HIS A 33 -2.21 3.65 0.58
CA HIS A 33 -3.37 3.18 -0.15
C HIS A 33 -4.51 4.19 -0.04
N ALA A 34 -5.19 4.50 -1.13
CA ALA A 34 -6.34 5.40 -1.12
C ALA A 34 -7.29 5.09 -2.27
N SER A 35 -8.54 5.51 -2.12
CA SER A 35 -9.51 5.45 -3.23
C SER A 35 -9.05 6.33 -4.40
N ILE A 36 -9.35 5.89 -5.61
CA ILE A 36 -9.16 6.67 -6.83
C ILE A 36 -10.51 7.30 -7.19
N PRO A 37 -10.66 8.64 -7.09
CA PRO A 37 -11.89 9.32 -7.43
C PRO A 37 -12.39 8.95 -8.83
N GLY A 38 -13.68 8.62 -8.94
CA GLY A 38 -14.33 8.32 -10.22
C GLY A 38 -14.03 6.95 -10.83
N LYS A 39 -13.20 6.10 -10.20
CA LYS A 39 -12.86 4.76 -10.75
C LYS A 39 -13.44 3.57 -9.99
N GLY A 40 -14.02 3.78 -8.81
CA GLY A 40 -14.54 2.70 -7.96
C GLY A 40 -13.47 1.69 -7.52
N LYS A 41 -12.20 2.09 -7.57
CA LYS A 41 -11.01 1.29 -7.28
C LYS A 41 -10.10 2.06 -6.33
N TYR A 42 -9.14 1.35 -5.77
CA TYR A 42 -8.09 1.91 -4.94
C TYR A 42 -6.76 1.92 -5.69
N GLY A 43 -5.80 2.67 -5.15
CA GLY A 43 -4.49 2.87 -5.73
C GLY A 43 -3.48 3.28 -4.68
N TRP A 44 -2.21 3.18 -5.05
CA TRP A 44 -1.09 3.57 -4.21
C TRP A 44 -0.60 4.97 -4.56
N ARG A 45 -0.31 5.78 -3.54
CA ARG A 45 0.13 7.16 -3.71
C ARG A 45 1.41 7.48 -2.92
N ILE A 46 2.24 8.34 -3.51
CA ILE A 46 3.39 8.98 -2.85
C ILE A 46 3.23 10.48 -3.07
N ASN A 47 3.25 11.30 -2.01
CA ASN A 47 3.12 12.76 -2.14
C ASN A 47 1.95 13.18 -3.05
N ASN A 48 0.81 12.50 -2.90
CA ASN A 48 -0.41 12.66 -3.71
C ASN A 48 -0.33 12.22 -5.19
N ALA A 49 0.83 11.76 -5.68
CA ALA A 49 0.99 11.18 -7.02
C ALA A 49 0.63 9.68 -7.02
N LEU A 50 -0.14 9.23 -8.01
CA LEU A 50 -0.52 7.83 -8.19
C LEU A 50 0.65 7.01 -8.76
N ILE A 51 0.92 5.84 -8.20
CA ILE A 51 1.92 4.89 -8.71
C ILE A 51 1.24 3.60 -9.21
N PRO A 52 1.06 3.43 -10.53
CA PRO A 52 0.21 2.36 -11.08
C PRO A 52 0.89 0.99 -11.15
N TRP A 53 2.17 0.89 -10.86
CA TRP A 53 2.98 -0.29 -11.12
C TRP A 53 3.07 -1.28 -9.95
N VAL A 54 2.48 -0.95 -8.79
CA VAL A 54 2.56 -1.79 -7.58
C VAL A 54 1.89 -3.15 -7.83
N THR A 55 2.54 -4.22 -7.37
CA THR A 55 2.03 -5.59 -7.48
C THR A 55 1.89 -6.29 -6.14
N HIS A 56 2.66 -5.86 -5.13
CA HIS A 56 2.65 -6.43 -3.79
C HIS A 56 2.82 -5.32 -2.76
N TRP A 57 2.35 -5.57 -1.55
CA TRP A 57 2.44 -4.66 -0.42
C TRP A 57 2.66 -5.42 0.89
N SER A 58 3.12 -4.72 1.92
CA SER A 58 3.22 -5.21 3.29
C SER A 58 2.90 -4.06 4.25
N PRO A 59 2.22 -4.32 5.38
CA PRO A 59 2.14 -3.34 6.46
C PRO A 59 3.55 -2.95 6.94
N ILE A 60 3.71 -1.70 7.36
CA ILE A 60 4.90 -1.24 8.09
C ILE A 60 4.54 -1.28 9.57
N ASN A 61 5.23 -2.12 10.34
CA ASN A 61 5.19 -1.99 11.80
C ASN A 61 6.03 -0.76 12.15
N LYS A 62 5.39 0.32 12.60
CA LYS A 62 6.16 1.46 13.14
C LYS A 62 6.69 1.06 14.52
N PRO A 63 7.96 1.37 14.86
CA PRO A 63 8.45 1.10 16.21
C PRO A 63 7.58 1.87 17.22
N GLY A 64 6.81 1.15 18.04
CA GLY A 64 5.80 1.68 18.95
C GLY A 64 4.41 1.04 18.85
N GLU A 65 4.12 0.26 17.81
CA GLU A 65 2.93 -0.61 17.72
C GLU A 65 3.26 -2.04 18.19
N GLU A 66 4.06 -2.18 19.27
CA GLU A 66 4.13 -3.46 19.99
C GLU A 66 2.85 -3.62 20.81
N GLU A 67 2.20 -4.76 20.61
CA GLU A 67 0.99 -5.27 21.24
C GLU A 67 0.76 -4.75 22.68
N ALA A 68 -0.31 -4.00 22.87
CA ALA A 68 -0.93 -3.76 24.18
C ALA A 68 -2.00 -4.83 24.45
#